data_AF-A0AAD6B590-F1
#
_entry.id   AF-A0AAD6B590-F1
#
_cell.length_a   1.000
_cell.length_b   1.000
_cell.length_c   1.000
_cell.angle_alpha   90.00
_cell.angle_beta   90.00
_cell.angle_gamma   90.00
#
_symmetry.space_group_name_H-M   'P 1'
#
loop_
_entity.id
_entity.type
_entity.pdbx_description
1 polymer ?
#
loop_
_entity_poly.entity_id
_entity_poly.type
_entity_poly.pdbx_seq_one_letter_code
_entity_poly.pdbx_strand_id
1 'polypeptide(L)'
;MERFLVRSKPPTTSAETAENPPPKEKRKKTVSRQYHESYLSYGFSWTGDVNNPQPECVVCREKLANANMVPSKLKRHLETKHPFHVQRNLAFFKRARDLNQRQQDHLLDCVKVSEKAMEASYMLAELIAKRFSSAKKWKAILREKKYSG
;
A
#
# COMPACT_ATOMS: atom_id res chain seq x y z
N MET A 1 -10.64 -3.38 -28.08
CA MET A 1 -9.81 -3.42 -26.83
C MET A 1 -10.31 -2.44 -25.75
N GLU A 2 -11.53 -1.90 -25.87
CA GLU A 2 -12.02 -0.79 -25.03
C GLU A 2 -13.02 -1.21 -23.94
N ARG A 3 -13.38 -2.49 -23.86
CA ARG A 3 -14.41 -3.04 -22.96
C ARG A 3 -14.14 -2.81 -21.46
N PHE A 4 -12.92 -2.43 -21.08
CA PHE A 4 -12.48 -2.28 -19.68
C PHE A 4 -12.34 -0.83 -19.23
N LEU A 5 -12.77 0.14 -20.05
CA LEU A 5 -12.74 1.56 -19.74
C LEU A 5 -14.10 1.95 -19.14
N VAL A 6 -14.14 2.29 -17.85
CA VAL A 6 -15.33 2.88 -17.24
C VAL A 6 -15.23 4.40 -17.31
N ARG A 7 -16.25 5.04 -17.89
CA ARG A 7 -16.38 6.50 -17.93
C ARG A 7 -17.31 6.93 -16.79
N SER A 8 -16.79 7.63 -15.79
CA SER A 8 -17.62 8.21 -14.73
C SER A 8 -18.52 9.33 -15.26
N LYS A 9 -19.82 9.29 -14.92
CA LYS A 9 -20.79 10.39 -15.07
C LYS A 9 -20.71 11.30 -13.82
N PRO A 10 -20.87 12.63 -13.97
CA PRO A 10 -20.93 13.54 -12.83
C PRO A 10 -22.22 13.33 -12.01
N PRO A 11 -22.19 13.61 -10.69
CA PRO A 11 -23.38 13.55 -9.84
C PRO A 11 -24.37 14.66 -10.22
N THR A 12 -25.64 14.28 -10.42
CA THR A 12 -26.75 15.21 -10.55
C THR A 12 -27.13 15.67 -9.15
N THR A 13 -26.73 16.89 -8.77
CA THR A 13 -27.21 17.55 -7.56
C THR A 13 -28.04 18.76 -8.00
N SER A 14 -29.35 18.64 -7.80
CA SER A 14 -30.34 19.70 -7.91
C SER A 14 -30.26 20.61 -6.69
N ALA A 15 -29.80 21.85 -6.86
CA ALA A 15 -30.16 23.00 -6.01
C ALA A 15 -29.67 24.31 -6.67
N GLU A 16 -30.59 25.22 -6.93
CA GLU A 16 -30.39 26.65 -7.27
C GLU A 16 -29.80 27.36 -6.03
N THR A 17 -28.81 28.26 -6.10
CA THR A 17 -28.96 29.70 -6.40
C THR A 17 -27.55 30.36 -6.43
N ALA A 18 -27.41 31.41 -7.28
CA ALA A 18 -26.38 32.47 -7.48
C ALA A 18 -25.26 32.67 -6.41
N GLU A 19 -24.02 33.14 -6.68
CA GLU A 19 -23.36 33.90 -7.76
C GLU A 19 -21.86 33.47 -7.89
N ASN A 20 -21.26 33.81 -9.04
CA ASN A 20 -19.82 33.75 -9.42
C ASN A 20 -19.32 32.43 -10.08
N PRO A 21 -18.95 32.41 -11.38
CA PRO A 21 -18.37 31.22 -12.00
C PRO A 21 -16.88 31.08 -11.63
N PRO A 22 -16.47 30.03 -10.89
CA PRO A 22 -15.05 29.76 -10.69
C PRO A 22 -14.38 29.38 -12.03
N PRO A 23 -13.08 29.65 -12.22
CA PRO A 23 -12.35 29.30 -13.43
C PRO A 23 -12.60 27.83 -13.78
N LYS A 24 -13.07 27.59 -15.01
CA LYS A 24 -13.32 26.23 -15.53
C LYS A 24 -11.99 25.48 -15.64
N GLU A 25 -11.51 24.94 -14.52
CA GLU A 25 -10.49 23.90 -14.54
C GLU A 25 -11.08 22.74 -15.33
N LYS A 26 -10.56 22.53 -16.54
CA LYS A 26 -10.82 21.34 -17.33
C LYS A 26 -10.31 20.16 -16.52
N ARG A 27 -11.16 19.59 -15.66
CA ARG A 27 -10.88 18.33 -14.95
C ARG A 27 -10.58 17.30 -16.03
N LYS A 28 -9.29 17.01 -16.24
CA LYS A 28 -8.85 15.97 -17.16
C LYS A 28 -9.51 14.70 -16.68
N LYS A 29 -10.48 14.19 -17.44
CA LYS A 29 -11.13 12.91 -17.15
C LYS A 29 -10.05 11.84 -17.24
N THR A 30 -9.43 11.50 -16.11
CA THR A 30 -8.44 10.43 -16.01
C THR A 30 -9.18 9.14 -16.27
N VAL A 31 -8.93 8.55 -17.44
CA VAL A 31 -9.50 7.25 -17.77
C VAL A 31 -8.73 6.22 -16.96
N SER A 32 -9.34 5.77 -15.86
CA SER A 32 -8.84 4.66 -15.05
C SER A 32 -9.26 3.34 -15.70
N ARG A 33 -8.31 2.45 -15.90
CA ARG A 33 -8.57 1.08 -16.36
C ARG A 33 -8.96 0.22 -15.17
N GLN A 34 -9.98 -0.60 -15.32
CA GLN A 34 -10.34 -1.61 -14.33
C GLN A 34 -9.53 -2.88 -14.53
N TYR A 35 -9.20 -3.56 -13.43
CA TYR A 35 -8.46 -4.81 -13.51
C TYR A 35 -9.35 -5.92 -14.08
N HIS A 36 -8.77 -6.79 -14.90
CA HIS A 36 -9.44 -7.99 -15.41
C HIS A 36 -8.56 -9.21 -15.13
N GLU A 37 -9.16 -10.32 -14.72
CA GLU A 37 -8.40 -11.52 -14.30
C GLU A 37 -7.55 -12.12 -15.43
N SER A 38 -7.90 -11.86 -16.70
CA SER A 38 -7.04 -12.26 -17.83
C SER A 38 -5.65 -11.60 -17.80
N TYR A 39 -5.47 -10.50 -17.07
CA TYR A 39 -4.16 -9.86 -16.93
C TYR A 39 -3.16 -10.69 -16.12
N LEU A 40 -3.65 -11.68 -15.37
CA LEU A 40 -2.80 -12.67 -14.71
C LEU A 40 -2.01 -13.51 -15.72
N SER A 41 -2.51 -13.70 -16.95
CA SER A 41 -1.76 -14.37 -18.02
C SER A 41 -0.51 -13.60 -18.47
N TYR A 42 -0.45 -12.29 -18.21
CA TYR A 42 0.74 -11.46 -18.40
C TYR A 42 1.59 -11.35 -17.13
N GLY A 43 1.25 -12.09 -16.06
CA GLY A 43 1.95 -12.07 -14.78
C GLY A 43 1.60 -10.88 -13.88
N PHE A 44 0.39 -10.32 -14.02
CA PHE A 44 -0.04 -9.18 -13.21
C PHE A 44 -1.29 -9.45 -12.39
N SER A 45 -1.25 -9.05 -11.12
CA SER A 45 -2.41 -8.84 -10.26
C SER A 45 -2.67 -7.34 -10.09
N TRP A 46 -3.54 -6.95 -9.15
CA TRP A 46 -3.76 -5.55 -8.81
C TRP A 46 -3.71 -5.32 -7.29
N THR A 47 -3.43 -4.09 -6.91
CA THR A 47 -3.52 -3.57 -5.54
C THR A 47 -4.09 -2.15 -5.53
N GLY A 48 -4.38 -1.62 -4.34
CA GLY A 48 -4.87 -0.25 -4.15
C GLY A 48 -6.40 -0.16 -4.15
N ASP A 49 -6.92 0.99 -4.58
CA ASP A 49 -8.36 1.27 -4.63
C ASP A 49 -9.01 0.55 -5.83
N VAL A 50 -10.21 0.01 -5.62
CA VAL A 50 -11.07 -0.59 -6.66
C VAL A 50 -11.35 0.41 -7.79
N ASN A 51 -11.46 1.70 -7.49
CA ASN A 51 -11.73 2.73 -8.51
C ASN A 51 -10.49 3.08 -9.35
N ASN A 52 -9.30 2.86 -8.80
CA ASN A 52 -8.03 3.16 -9.46
C ASN A 52 -6.99 2.09 -9.15
N PRO A 53 -7.19 0.86 -9.66
CA PRO A 53 -6.32 -0.25 -9.35
C PRO A 53 -4.92 -0.03 -9.94
N GLN A 54 -3.89 -0.38 -9.17
CA GLN A 54 -2.51 -0.38 -9.62
C GLN A 54 -2.11 -1.81 -9.97
N PRO A 55 -1.70 -2.09 -11.22
CA PRO A 55 -1.19 -3.42 -11.56
C PRO A 55 0.12 -3.70 -10.81
N GLU A 56 0.22 -4.88 -10.22
CA GLU A 56 1.41 -5.39 -9.53
C GLU A 56 1.92 -6.65 -10.23
N CYS A 57 3.22 -6.70 -10.54
CA CYS A 57 3.83 -7.89 -11.11
C CYS A 57 3.94 -9.00 -10.06
N VAL A 58 3.43 -10.20 -10.34
CA VAL A 58 3.48 -11.32 -9.38
C VAL A 58 4.88 -11.94 -9.24
N VAL A 59 5.81 -11.60 -10.14
CA VAL A 59 7.19 -12.13 -10.12
C VAL A 59 8.12 -11.22 -9.33
N CYS A 60 8.12 -9.90 -9.60
CA CYS A 60 9.01 -8.94 -8.95
C CYS A 60 8.34 -7.99 -7.95
N ARG A 61 7.02 -8.04 -7.78
CA ARG A 61 6.24 -7.14 -6.91
C ARG A 61 6.26 -5.67 -7.30
N GLU A 62 6.77 -5.33 -8.48
CA GLU A 62 6.76 -3.95 -8.95
C GLU A 62 5.33 -3.49 -9.24
N LYS A 63 4.95 -2.37 -8.63
CA LYS A 63 3.67 -1.70 -8.85
C LYS A 63 3.83 -0.67 -9.95
N LEU A 64 2.97 -0.76 -10.97
CA LEU A 64 2.95 0.21 -12.06
C LEU A 64 1.75 1.15 -11.92
N ALA A 65 1.84 2.34 -12.51
CA ALA A 65 0.70 3.23 -12.64
C ALA A 65 -0.44 2.57 -13.44
N ASN A 66 -1.69 2.93 -13.15
CA ASN A 66 -2.86 2.41 -13.87
C ASN A 66 -2.77 2.58 -15.40
N ALA A 67 -2.15 3.67 -15.87
CA ALA A 67 -1.88 3.91 -17.29
C ALA A 67 -1.00 2.84 -17.97
N ASN A 68 -0.33 1.99 -17.18
CA ASN A 68 0.47 0.86 -17.64
C ASN A 68 -0.28 -0.47 -17.58
N MET A 69 -1.52 -0.51 -17.11
CA MET A 69 -2.39 -1.70 -17.12
C MET A 69 -2.91 -2.05 -18.53
N VAL A 70 -2.32 -1.48 -19.57
CA VAL A 70 -2.59 -1.83 -20.97
C VAL A 70 -1.92 -3.18 -21.25
N PRO A 71 -2.62 -4.18 -21.84
CA PRO A 71 -2.07 -5.52 -22.06
C PRO A 71 -0.70 -5.54 -22.76
N SER A 72 -0.49 -4.70 -23.77
CA SER A 72 0.80 -4.61 -24.47
C SER A 72 1.95 -4.15 -23.56
N LYS A 73 1.67 -3.26 -22.61
CA LYS A 73 2.66 -2.79 -21.64
C LYS A 73 2.96 -3.84 -20.56
N LEU A 74 1.93 -4.56 -20.10
CA LEU A 74 2.09 -5.68 -19.17
C LEU A 74 2.91 -6.80 -19.80
N LYS A 75 2.58 -7.19 -21.04
CA LYS A 75 3.34 -8.18 -21.81
C LYS A 75 4.79 -7.76 -22.00
N ARG A 76 5.02 -6.51 -22.40
CA ARG A 76 6.38 -5.96 -22.54
C ARG A 76 7.16 -6.03 -21.24
N HIS A 77 6.55 -5.69 -20.10
CA HIS A 77 7.22 -5.82 -18.80
C HIS A 77 7.66 -7.26 -18.53
N LEU A 78 6.78 -8.24 -18.77
CA LEU A 78 7.12 -9.66 -18.61
C LEU A 78 8.29 -10.06 -19.53
N GLU A 79 8.25 -9.66 -20.79
CA GLU A 79 9.28 -9.97 -21.78
C GLU A 79 10.64 -9.35 -21.44
N THR A 80 10.67 -8.10 -20.97
CA THR A 80 11.92 -7.38 -20.73
C THR A 80 12.51 -7.62 -19.35
N LYS A 81 11.69 -7.66 -18.29
CA LYS A 81 12.16 -7.86 -16.91
C LYS A 81 12.25 -9.34 -16.53
N HIS A 82 11.45 -10.19 -17.17
CA HIS A 82 11.29 -11.59 -16.78
C HIS A 82 11.29 -12.54 -18.00
N PRO A 83 12.34 -12.54 -18.84
CA PRO A 83 12.39 -13.34 -20.06
C PRO A 83 12.19 -14.84 -19.79
N PHE A 84 12.69 -15.35 -18.67
CA PHE A 84 12.52 -16.75 -18.23
C PHE A 84 11.08 -17.14 -17.87
N HIS A 85 10.19 -16.17 -17.69
CA HIS A 85 8.80 -16.38 -17.29
C HIS A 85 7.80 -16.15 -18.44
N VAL A 86 8.25 -15.74 -19.62
CA VAL A 86 7.38 -15.46 -20.79
C VAL A 86 6.57 -16.68 -21.24
N GLN A 87 7.16 -17.87 -21.19
CA GLN A 87 6.51 -19.12 -21.59
C GLN A 87 5.77 -19.83 -20.45
N ARG A 88 5.68 -19.21 -19.26
CA ARG A 88 5.00 -19.83 -18.12
C ARG A 88 3.49 -19.75 -18.30
N ASN A 89 2.80 -20.78 -17.85
CA ASN A 89 1.34 -20.86 -17.96
C ASN A 89 0.64 -20.09 -16.83
N LEU A 90 -0.67 -19.88 -16.99
CA LEU A 90 -1.51 -19.21 -15.99
C LEU A 90 -1.45 -19.88 -14.60
N ALA A 91 -1.26 -21.20 -14.53
CA ALA A 91 -1.16 -21.92 -13.26
C ALA A 91 0.09 -21.52 -12.46
N PHE A 92 1.21 -21.25 -13.13
CA PHE A 92 2.40 -20.70 -12.50
C PHE A 92 2.10 -19.33 -11.86
N PHE A 93 1.50 -18.41 -12.62
CA PHE A 93 1.20 -17.06 -12.12
C PHE A 93 0.16 -17.06 -10.99
N LYS A 94 -0.83 -17.97 -11.03
CA LYS A 94 -1.75 -18.20 -9.91
C LYS A 94 -1.02 -18.60 -8.64
N ARG A 95 -0.18 -19.65 -8.71
CA ARG A 95 0.61 -20.09 -7.54
C ARG A 95 1.51 -18.99 -7.00
N ALA A 96 2.15 -18.22 -7.89
CA ALA A 96 2.98 -17.09 -7.48
C ALA A 96 2.15 -16.03 -6.74
N ARG A 97 0.98 -15.64 -7.26
CA ARG A 97 0.05 -14.72 -6.60
C ARG A 97 -0.42 -15.24 -5.22
N ASP A 98 -0.74 -16.52 -5.12
CA ASP A 98 -1.23 -17.10 -3.86
C ASP A 98 -0.13 -17.15 -2.79
N LEU A 99 1.09 -17.58 -3.18
CA LEU A 99 2.25 -17.55 -2.29
C LEU A 99 2.52 -16.13 -1.81
N ASN A 100 2.43 -15.18 -2.74
CA ASN A 100 2.62 -13.78 -2.49
C ASN A 100 1.66 -13.20 -1.45
N GLN A 101 0.39 -13.60 -1.52
CA GLN A 101 -0.64 -13.20 -0.55
C GLN A 101 -0.41 -13.85 0.81
N ARG A 102 -0.12 -15.15 0.85
CA ARG A 102 0.18 -15.87 2.10
C ARG A 102 1.37 -15.28 2.86
N GLN A 103 2.42 -14.89 2.14
CA GLN A 103 3.59 -14.24 2.75
C GLN A 103 3.23 -12.89 3.37
N GLN A 104 2.36 -12.12 2.71
CA GLN A 104 1.89 -10.84 3.24
C GLN A 104 1.03 -11.05 4.50
N ASP A 105 0.09 -11.99 4.47
CA ASP A 105 -0.77 -12.30 5.60
C ASP A 105 0.06 -12.78 6.80
N HIS A 106 1.00 -13.70 6.56
CA HIS A 106 1.91 -14.19 7.61
C HIS A 106 2.76 -13.07 8.22
N LEU A 107 3.26 -12.14 7.41
CA LEU A 107 4.02 -10.98 7.93
C LEU A 107 3.14 -10.10 8.83
N LEU A 108 1.89 -9.84 8.42
CA LEU A 108 0.95 -9.05 9.22
C LEU A 108 0.65 -9.73 10.54
N ASP A 109 0.47 -11.05 10.55
CA ASP A 109 0.24 -11.83 11.76
C ASP A 109 1.46 -11.80 12.70
N CYS A 110 2.68 -11.92 12.16
CA CYS A 110 3.91 -11.86 12.96
C CYS A 110 4.16 -10.49 13.61
N VAL A 111 3.74 -9.41 12.96
CA VAL A 111 3.93 -8.03 13.46
C VAL A 111 2.76 -7.56 14.33
N LYS A 112 1.65 -8.31 14.35
CA LYS A 112 0.46 -7.97 15.12
C LYS A 112 0.73 -8.08 16.62
N VAL A 113 0.80 -6.94 17.28
CA VAL A 113 0.84 -6.84 18.74
C VAL A 113 -0.59 -6.72 19.27
N SER A 114 -0.89 -7.37 20.40
CA SER A 114 -2.19 -7.20 21.05
C SER A 114 -2.32 -5.81 21.67
N GLU A 115 -3.52 -5.23 21.61
CA GLU A 115 -3.79 -3.92 22.19
C GLU A 115 -3.42 -3.86 23.68
N LYS A 116 -3.73 -4.93 24.43
CA LYS A 116 -3.36 -5.06 25.84
C LYS A 116 -1.84 -5.08 26.07
N ALA A 117 -1.07 -5.74 25.20
CA ALA A 117 0.39 -5.75 25.30
C ALA A 117 0.97 -4.36 24.98
N MET A 118 0.37 -3.65 24.02
CA MET A 118 0.74 -2.27 23.69
C MET A 118 0.44 -1.32 24.86
N GLU A 119 -0.74 -1.43 25.46
CA GLU A 119 -1.16 -0.64 26.62
C GLU A 119 -0.25 -0.88 27.83
N ALA A 120 0.05 -2.15 28.16
CA ALA A 120 0.97 -2.47 29.24
C ALA A 120 2.37 -1.89 29.00
N SER A 121 2.87 -1.98 27.76
CA SER A 121 4.16 -1.41 27.37
C SER A 121 4.18 0.12 27.55
N TYR A 122 3.09 0.79 27.16
CA TYR A 122 2.91 2.23 27.35
C TYR A 122 2.90 2.62 28.83
N MET A 123 2.12 1.92 29.66
CA MET A 123 2.05 2.18 31.10
C MET A 123 3.42 2.00 31.78
N LEU A 124 4.19 0.98 31.40
CA LEU A 124 5.55 0.78 31.88
C LEU A 124 6.48 1.91 31.46
N ALA A 125 6.41 2.34 30.19
CA ALA A 125 7.19 3.47 29.70
C ALA A 125 6.85 4.77 30.45
N GLU A 126 5.58 5.01 30.78
CA GLU A 126 5.14 6.17 31.55
C GLU A 126 5.69 6.15 32.98
N LEU A 127 5.65 5.00 33.65
CA LEU A 127 6.22 4.82 35.00
C LEU A 127 7.73 5.07 35.02
N ILE A 128 8.44 4.53 34.02
CA ILE A 128 9.87 4.78 33.82
C ILE A 128 10.10 6.28 33.63
N ALA A 129 9.38 6.92 32.70
CA ALA A 129 9.51 8.35 32.44
C ALA A 129 9.28 9.20 33.70
N LYS A 130 8.23 8.93 34.48
CA LYS A 130 7.94 9.62 35.76
C LYS A 130 9.05 9.41 36.80
N ARG A 131 9.62 8.21 36.86
CA ARG A 131 10.73 7.88 37.78
C ARG A 131 12.02 8.62 37.42
N PHE A 132 12.29 8.79 36.13
CA PHE A 132 13.51 9.44 35.64
C PHE A 132 13.37 10.96 35.42
N SER A 133 12.15 11.49 35.18
CA SER A 133 11.87 12.93 35.10
C SER A 133 11.98 13.63 36.46
N SER A 134 11.89 12.89 37.55
CA SER A 134 12.31 13.31 38.90
C SER A 134 13.84 13.44 39.04
N ALA A 135 14.52 13.85 37.96
CA ALA A 135 15.96 13.87 37.65
C ALA A 135 16.88 14.67 38.61
N LYS A 136 16.43 14.94 39.83
CA LYS A 136 17.30 15.35 40.94
C LYS A 136 17.98 14.13 41.61
N LYS A 137 17.39 12.93 41.53
CA LYS A 137 17.84 11.76 42.31
C LYS A 137 19.03 10.99 41.69
N TRP A 138 19.08 10.79 40.38
CA TRP A 138 20.17 10.04 39.72
C TRP A 138 21.47 10.84 39.58
N LYS A 139 21.38 12.16 39.39
CA LYS A 139 22.54 13.07 39.43
C LYS A 139 23.18 13.15 40.83
N ALA A 140 22.46 12.80 41.90
CA ALA A 140 22.99 12.71 43.26
C ALA A 140 23.69 11.36 43.49
N ILE A 141 23.08 10.24 43.07
CA ILE A 141 23.65 8.88 43.18
C ILE A 141 24.96 8.74 42.39
N LEU A 142 25.03 9.32 41.18
CA LEU A 142 26.28 9.36 40.40
C LEU A 142 27.35 10.27 41.02
N ARG A 143 26.96 11.23 41.87
CA ARG A 143 27.88 12.13 42.57
C ARG A 143 28.48 11.44 43.79
N GLU A 144 27.68 10.73 44.59
CA GLU A 144 28.16 9.97 45.76
C GLU A 144 29.14 8.85 45.40
N LYS A 145 28.89 8.10 44.31
CA LYS A 145 29.83 7.07 43.84
C LYS A 145 31.15 7.61 43.29
N LYS A 146 31.23 8.91 42.96
CA LYS A 146 32.44 9.55 42.44
C LYS A 146 33.37 10.08 43.55
N TYR A 147 32.93 10.07 44.81
CA TYR A 147 33.66 10.61 45.97
C TYR A 147 33.91 9.58 47.10
N SER A 148 33.66 8.29 46.86
CA SER A 148 33.84 7.22 47.86
C SER A 148 35.00 6.27 47.54
N GLY A 149 35.96 6.71 46.73
CA GLY A 149 37.20 6.00 46.41
C GLY A 149 38.41 6.77 46.91
#